data_AF-A0A0D6PUS2-F1
#
_entry.id   AF-A0A0D6PUS2-F1
#
_cell.length_a   1.000
_cell.length_b   1.000
_cell.length_c   1.000
_cell.angle_alpha   90.00
_cell.angle_beta   90.00
_cell.angle_gamma   90.00
#
_symmetry.space_group_name_H-M   'P 1'
#
loop_
_entity.id
_entity.type
_entity.pdbx_description
1 polymer ?
#
loop_
_entity_poly.entity_id
_entity_poly.type
_entity_poly.pdbx_seq_one_letter_code
_entity_poly.pdbx_strand_id
1 'polypeptide(L)'
;MAKRFTYQELSDQWGISLAAVKQRVRRGGWKRTRGNDRVVRIEVPSDVIEDSPVPPKKPQKTDDMGIREATLWPLVELTENHTKMIQELTGQLLTEKETNAALRERIATLEANLAHANRAPMPRVEDSLLGRFVRIISRK
;
A
#
# COMPACT_ATOMS: atom_id res chain seq x y z
N MET A 1 13.08 36.03 41.79
CA MET A 1 11.83 36.66 42.32
C MET A 1 10.71 36.43 41.31
N ALA A 2 9.60 35.76 41.68
CA ALA A 2 8.52 35.49 40.73
C ALA A 2 7.87 36.80 40.25
N LYS A 3 7.71 36.97 38.94
CA LYS A 3 7.15 38.18 38.32
C LYS A 3 5.72 37.88 37.86
N ARG A 4 4.83 38.86 38.02
CA ARG A 4 3.40 38.73 37.71
C ARG A 4 3.12 39.29 36.32
N PHE A 5 2.52 38.47 35.46
CA PHE A 5 2.12 38.86 34.11
C PHE A 5 0.69 38.48 33.80
N THR A 6 0.05 39.22 32.90
CA THR A 6 -1.20 38.79 32.28
C THR A 6 -0.95 37.76 31.17
N TYR A 7 -1.99 37.05 30.73
CA TYR A 7 -1.87 36.15 29.59
C TYR A 7 -1.43 36.87 28.30
N GLN A 8 -1.82 38.13 28.13
CA GLN A 8 -1.44 38.95 26.97
C GLN A 8 0.03 39.33 27.01
N GLU A 9 0.50 39.86 28.14
CA GLU A 9 1.91 40.19 28.33
C GLU A 9 2.83 38.98 28.13
N LEU A 10 2.41 37.79 28.59
CA LEU A 10 3.15 36.54 28.32
C LEU A 10 3.10 36.12 26.86
N SER A 11 2.00 36.40 26.16
CA SER A 11 1.85 36.15 24.73
C SER A 11 2.84 36.99 23.94
N ASP A 12 2.91 38.28 24.28
CA ASP A 12 3.78 39.25 23.64
C ASP A 12 5.24 38.95 23.95
N GLN A 13 5.55 38.61 25.22
CA GLN A 13 6.92 38.32 25.65
C GLN A 13 7.48 37.03 25.05
N TRP A 14 6.66 35.97 24.92
CA TRP A 14 7.10 34.70 24.34
C TRP A 14 6.86 34.61 22.83
N GLY A 15 6.17 35.57 22.21
CA GLY A 15 5.83 35.53 20.79
C GLY A 15 4.94 34.34 20.40
N ILE A 16 4.19 33.76 21.35
CA ILE A 16 3.30 32.61 21.11
C ILE A 16 1.83 33.03 21.22
N SER A 17 0.91 32.20 20.73
CA SER A 17 -0.53 32.49 20.82
C SER A 17 -1.05 32.41 22.26
N LEU A 18 -2.10 33.19 22.58
CA LEU A 18 -2.78 33.15 23.89
C LEU A 18 -3.20 31.74 24.31
N ALA A 19 -3.62 30.89 23.37
CA ALA A 19 -3.97 29.50 23.65
C ALA A 19 -2.75 28.67 24.07
N ALA A 20 -1.61 28.86 23.40
CA ALA A 20 -0.35 28.22 23.76
C ALA A 20 0.15 28.71 25.12
N VAL A 21 0.05 30.02 25.41
CA VAL A 21 0.32 30.58 26.76
C VAL A 21 -0.52 29.89 27.81
N LYS A 22 -1.85 29.81 27.62
CA LYS A 22 -2.75 29.12 28.55
C LYS A 22 -2.36 27.67 28.81
N GLN A 23 -2.00 26.94 27.75
CA GLN A 23 -1.52 25.56 27.88
C GLN A 23 -0.18 25.48 28.63
N ARG A 24 0.77 26.37 28.34
CA ARG A 24 2.07 26.44 29.02
C ARG A 24 1.89 26.72 30.51
N VAL A 25 1.06 27.70 30.86
CA VAL A 25 0.70 28.03 32.26
C VAL A 25 0.02 26.85 32.96
N ARG A 26 -0.82 26.10 32.26
CA ARG A 26 -1.46 24.89 32.80
C ARG A 26 -0.45 23.78 33.07
N ARG A 27 0.47 23.53 32.13
CA ARG A 27 1.51 22.50 32.26
C ARG A 27 2.54 22.85 33.33
N GLY A 28 2.92 24.12 33.42
CA GLY A 28 3.87 24.63 34.42
C GLY A 28 3.28 24.76 35.82
N GLY A 29 1.97 24.57 36.01
CA GLY A 29 1.32 24.65 37.32
C GLY A 29 1.44 26.01 38.01
N TRP A 30 1.66 27.08 37.26
CA TRP A 30 1.93 28.40 37.84
C TRP A 30 0.72 29.02 38.51
N LYS A 31 0.95 29.74 39.61
CA LYS A 31 -0.12 30.34 40.42
C LYS A 31 -0.84 31.43 39.64
N ARG A 32 -2.17 31.38 39.67
CA ARG A 32 -3.07 32.34 39.04
C ARG A 32 -3.78 33.12 40.12
N THR A 33 -3.69 34.44 40.07
CA THR A 33 -4.34 35.34 41.00
C THR A 33 -5.25 36.27 40.21
N ARG A 34 -6.55 36.26 40.53
CA ARG A 34 -7.50 37.22 39.95
C ARG A 34 -7.37 38.54 40.70
N GLY A 35 -7.02 39.61 39.99
CA GLY A 35 -7.01 40.96 40.55
C GLY A 35 -8.41 41.56 40.66
N ASN A 36 -8.53 42.63 41.43
CA ASN A 36 -9.78 43.39 41.61
C ASN A 36 -10.31 43.97 40.28
N ASP A 37 -9.42 44.16 39.29
CA ASP A 37 -9.73 44.64 37.94
C ASP A 37 -10.36 43.55 37.03
N ARG A 38 -10.73 42.40 37.61
CA ARG A 38 -11.18 41.18 36.90
C ARG A 38 -10.14 40.54 35.98
N VAL A 39 -8.90 41.04 35.94
CA VAL A 39 -7.79 40.49 35.16
C VAL A 39 -7.06 39.39 35.95
N VAL A 40 -6.73 38.28 35.28
CA VAL A 40 -5.93 37.20 35.86
C VAL A 40 -4.44 37.47 35.64
N ARG A 41 -3.69 37.51 36.74
CA ARG A 41 -2.23 37.64 36.76
C ARG A 41 -1.60 36.29 37.14
N ILE A 42 -0.54 35.91 36.45
CA ILE A 42 0.17 34.65 36.60
C ILE A 42 1.53 34.92 37.20
N GLU A 43 1.87 34.21 38.27
CA GLU A 43 3.20 34.26 38.87
C GLU A 43 4.14 33.32 38.12
N VAL A 44 5.01 33.89 37.29
CA VAL A 44 5.98 33.13 36.49
C VAL A 44 7.35 33.17 37.19
N PRO A 45 8.00 32.01 37.42
CA PRO A 45 9.38 31.96 37.92
C PRO A 45 10.34 32.69 36.98
N SER A 46 11.33 33.41 37.55
CA SER A 46 12.29 34.22 36.79
C SER A 46 13.02 33.41 35.72
N ASP A 47 13.39 32.19 36.06
CA ASP A 47 14.23 31.30 35.24
C ASP A 47 13.56 30.89 33.91
N VAL A 48 12.23 30.95 33.84
CA VAL A 48 11.46 30.57 32.63
C VAL A 48 11.28 31.77 31.67
N ILE A 49 11.49 32.98 32.17
CA ILE A 49 11.28 34.22 31.41
C ILE A 49 12.46 34.48 30.47
N GLU A 50 13.68 34.20 30.93
CA GLU A 50 14.93 34.45 30.19
C GLU A 50 15.17 33.41 29.08
N ASP A 51 14.60 32.22 29.21
CA ASP A 51 14.82 31.09 28.32
C ASP A 51 13.88 31.08 27.09
N SER A 52 13.36 32.23 26.66
CA SER A 52 12.48 32.31 25.50
C SER A 52 13.31 32.43 24.22
N PRO A 53 13.33 31.39 23.35
CA PRO A 53 13.98 31.49 22.06
C PRO A 53 13.19 32.47 21.18
N VAL A 54 13.92 33.18 20.34
CA VAL A 54 13.51 33.97 19.16
C VAL A 54 12.15 33.52 18.60
N PRO A 55 11.22 34.45 18.27
CA PRO A 55 9.85 34.12 17.90
C PRO A 55 9.81 33.14 16.72
N PRO A 56 9.04 32.04 16.79
CA PRO A 56 8.78 31.24 15.61
C PRO A 56 7.98 32.10 14.64
N LYS A 57 8.55 32.32 13.45
CA LYS A 57 7.92 32.88 12.26
C LYS A 57 6.49 32.32 12.20
N LYS A 58 5.47 33.20 12.31
CA LYS A 58 4.05 32.81 12.20
C LYS A 58 3.92 31.80 11.06
N PRO A 59 3.28 30.63 11.24
CA PRO A 59 3.01 29.78 10.10
C PRO A 59 2.17 30.63 9.15
N GLN A 60 2.75 30.98 8.00
CA GLN A 60 1.95 31.39 6.86
C GLN A 60 0.89 30.31 6.73
N LYS A 61 -0.38 30.70 6.54
CA LYS A 61 -1.39 29.75 6.04
C LYS A 61 -0.77 29.15 4.78
N THR A 62 -0.18 27.97 4.92
CA THR A 62 0.24 27.18 3.78
C THR A 62 -1.05 26.91 3.02
N ASP A 63 -1.04 27.13 1.72
CA ASP A 63 -2.17 26.80 0.85
C ASP A 63 -2.48 25.30 1.00
N ASP A 64 -3.36 24.97 1.94
CA ASP A 64 -3.84 23.60 2.17
C ASP A 64 -4.44 23.02 0.88
N MET A 65 -4.96 23.90 0.00
CA MET A 65 -5.43 23.54 -1.33
C MET A 65 -4.30 23.09 -2.26
N GLY A 66 -3.16 23.79 -2.29
CA GLY A 66 -2.02 23.43 -3.14
C GLY A 66 -1.37 22.12 -2.71
N ILE A 67 -1.27 21.88 -1.39
CA ILE A 67 -0.76 20.61 -0.85
C ILE A 67 -1.75 19.47 -1.17
N ARG A 68 -3.06 19.73 -1.06
CA ARG A 68 -4.10 18.75 -1.35
C ARG A 68 -4.15 18.39 -2.84
N GLU A 69 -4.06 19.36 -3.75
CA GLU A 69 -3.98 19.09 -5.19
C GLU A 69 -2.71 18.35 -5.58
N ALA A 70 -1.55 18.75 -5.03
CA ALA A 70 -0.28 18.09 -5.25
C ALA A 70 -0.25 16.63 -4.75
N THR A 71 -1.08 16.30 -3.75
CA THR A 71 -1.16 14.93 -3.20
C THR A 71 -2.23 14.10 -3.90
N LEU A 72 -3.36 14.70 -4.28
CA LEU A 72 -4.48 13.97 -4.89
C LEU A 72 -4.20 13.59 -6.35
N TRP A 73 -3.52 14.44 -7.12
CA TRP A 73 -3.29 14.17 -8.54
C TRP A 73 -2.42 12.93 -8.78
N PRO A 74 -1.27 12.73 -8.10
CA PRO A 74 -0.48 11.52 -8.25
C PRO A 74 -1.21 10.26 -7.78
N LEU A 75 -2.11 10.38 -6.80
CA LEU A 75 -2.90 9.25 -6.31
C LEU A 75 -3.93 8.80 -7.35
N VAL A 76 -4.59 9.75 -8.05
CA VAL A 76 -5.53 9.43 -9.13
C VAL A 76 -4.81 8.70 -10.26
N GLU A 77 -3.69 9.24 -10.72
CA GLU A 77 -2.89 8.62 -11.78
C GLU A 77 -2.39 7.21 -11.38
N LEU A 78 -1.94 7.05 -10.13
CA LEU A 78 -1.53 5.75 -9.62
C LEU A 78 -2.70 4.75 -9.60
N THR A 79 -3.91 5.19 -9.21
CA THR A 79 -5.09 4.31 -9.22
C THR A 79 -5.52 3.92 -10.64
N GLU A 80 -5.40 4.81 -11.60
CA GLU A 80 -5.67 4.51 -13.01
C GLU A 80 -4.66 3.51 -13.57
N ASN A 81 -3.38 3.66 -13.23
CA ASN A 81 -2.34 2.72 -13.65
C ASN A 81 -2.55 1.35 -13.02
N HIS A 82 -2.92 1.28 -11.73
CA HIS A 82 -3.22 0.02 -11.07
C HIS A 82 -4.48 -0.65 -11.65
N THR A 83 -5.53 0.09 -11.98
CA THR A 83 -6.74 -0.51 -12.58
C THR A 83 -6.45 -1.08 -13.97
N LYS A 84 -5.67 -0.39 -14.80
CA LYS A 84 -5.19 -0.93 -16.08
C LYS A 84 -4.36 -2.19 -15.90
N MET A 85 -3.42 -2.20 -14.95
CA MET A 85 -2.58 -3.37 -14.67
C MET A 85 -3.43 -4.57 -14.22
N ILE A 86 -4.42 -4.35 -13.34
CA ILE A 86 -5.33 -5.40 -12.89
C ILE A 86 -6.14 -5.96 -14.06
N GLN A 87 -6.65 -5.11 -14.94
CA GLN A 87 -7.41 -5.54 -16.13
C GLN A 87 -6.54 -6.38 -17.06
N GLU A 88 -5.32 -5.95 -17.33
CA GLU A 88 -4.36 -6.66 -18.17
C GLU A 88 -4.01 -8.04 -17.59
N LEU A 89 -3.62 -8.10 -16.32
CA LEU A 89 -3.29 -9.37 -15.64
C LEU A 89 -4.50 -10.32 -15.59
N THR A 90 -5.71 -9.78 -15.43
CA THR A 90 -6.93 -10.58 -15.45
C THR A 90 -7.18 -11.15 -16.84
N GLY A 91 -6.94 -10.37 -17.90
CA GLY A 91 -7.01 -10.84 -19.29
C GLY A 91 -6.00 -11.95 -19.58
N GLN A 92 -4.75 -11.77 -19.16
CA GLN A 92 -3.69 -12.78 -19.31
C GLN A 92 -4.01 -14.08 -18.56
N LEU A 93 -4.53 -13.99 -17.33
CA LEU A 93 -4.94 -15.18 -16.58
C LEU A 93 -6.09 -15.94 -17.26
N LEU A 94 -7.00 -15.23 -17.94
CA LEU A 94 -8.09 -15.88 -18.66
C LEU A 94 -7.56 -16.65 -19.88
N THR A 95 -6.69 -16.03 -20.68
CA THR A 95 -6.10 -16.66 -21.86
C THR A 95 -5.18 -17.83 -21.47
N GLU A 96 -4.43 -17.70 -20.38
CA GLU A 96 -3.64 -18.81 -19.83
C GLU A 96 -4.52 -19.98 -19.35
N LYS A 97 -5.69 -19.70 -18.79
CA LYS A 97 -6.62 -20.76 -18.40
C LYS A 97 -7.20 -21.48 -19.60
N GLU A 98 -7.58 -20.75 -20.65
CA GLU A 98 -8.09 -21.34 -21.90
C GLU A 98 -7.02 -22.19 -22.59
N THR A 99 -5.78 -21.68 -22.70
CA THR A 99 -4.67 -22.43 -23.29
C THR A 99 -4.32 -23.67 -22.46
N ASN A 100 -4.31 -23.58 -21.13
CA ASN A 100 -4.12 -24.73 -20.27
C ASN A 100 -5.23 -25.79 -20.42
N ALA A 101 -6.50 -25.37 -20.55
CA ALA A 101 -7.59 -26.29 -20.81
C ALA A 101 -7.40 -27.01 -22.15
N ALA A 102 -7.07 -26.27 -23.22
CA ALA A 102 -6.80 -26.85 -24.54
C ALA A 102 -5.61 -27.82 -24.53
N LEU A 103 -4.54 -27.51 -23.80
CA LEU A 103 -3.40 -28.41 -23.64
C LEU A 103 -3.79 -29.70 -22.90
N ARG A 104 -4.62 -29.61 -21.87
CA ARG A 104 -5.12 -30.80 -21.13
C ARG A 104 -5.96 -31.70 -22.03
N GLU A 105 -6.84 -31.13 -22.84
CA GLU A 105 -7.61 -31.92 -23.83
C GLU A 105 -6.68 -32.58 -24.85
N ARG A 106 -5.67 -31.86 -25.32
CA ARG A 106 -4.71 -32.42 -26.28
C ARG A 106 -3.85 -33.53 -25.69
N ILE A 107 -3.46 -33.42 -24.42
CA ILE A 107 -2.77 -34.50 -23.71
C ILE A 107 -3.69 -35.72 -23.61
N ALA A 108 -4.95 -35.54 -23.18
CA ALA A 108 -5.90 -36.64 -23.04
C ALA A 108 -6.16 -37.38 -24.37
N THR A 109 -6.27 -36.64 -25.49
CA THR A 109 -6.43 -37.26 -26.82
C THR A 109 -5.18 -38.04 -27.25
N LEU A 110 -3.98 -37.52 -27.00
CA LEU A 110 -2.73 -38.22 -27.30
C LEU A 110 -2.58 -39.48 -26.44
N GLU A 111 -2.89 -39.40 -25.14
CA GLU A 111 -2.89 -40.54 -24.23
C GLU A 111 -3.89 -41.62 -24.68
N ALA A 112 -5.10 -41.22 -25.09
CA ALA A 112 -6.08 -42.13 -25.65
C ALA A 112 -5.56 -42.81 -26.92
N ASN A 113 -4.99 -42.05 -27.87
CA ASN A 113 -4.43 -42.61 -29.10
C ASN A 113 -3.28 -43.60 -28.83
N LEU A 114 -2.39 -43.28 -27.89
CA LEU A 114 -1.32 -44.19 -27.45
C LEU A 114 -1.89 -45.46 -26.81
N ALA A 115 -2.92 -45.34 -25.97
CA ALA A 115 -3.59 -46.50 -25.39
C ALA A 115 -4.25 -47.38 -26.46
N HIS A 116 -4.85 -46.79 -27.49
CA HIS A 116 -5.43 -47.54 -28.61
C HIS A 116 -4.36 -48.22 -29.46
N ALA A 117 -3.24 -47.54 -29.73
CA ALA A 117 -2.11 -48.12 -30.46
C ALA A 117 -1.48 -49.31 -29.71
N ASN A 118 -1.29 -49.19 -28.39
CA ASN A 118 -0.77 -50.27 -27.55
C ASN A 118 -1.73 -51.44 -27.38
N ARG A 119 -3.04 -51.20 -27.54
CA ARG A 119 -4.09 -52.23 -27.43
C ARG A 119 -4.43 -52.90 -28.77
N ALA A 120 -3.93 -52.37 -29.88
CA ALA A 120 -4.07 -53.00 -31.18
C ALA A 120 -3.40 -54.39 -31.13
N PRO A 121 -4.12 -55.48 -31.46
CA PRO A 121 -3.50 -56.79 -31.53
C PRO A 121 -2.39 -56.73 -32.58
N MET A 122 -1.18 -57.16 -32.21
CA MET A 122 -0.07 -57.36 -33.14
C MET A 122 -0.62 -58.04 -34.41
N PRO A 123 -0.28 -57.54 -35.63
CA PRO A 123 -0.71 -58.21 -36.85
C PRO A 123 -0.26 -59.67 -36.76
N ARG A 124 -1.21 -60.61 -36.87
CA ARG A 124 -0.89 -62.04 -36.86
C ARG A 124 0.22 -62.27 -37.87
N VAL A 125 1.35 -62.81 -37.41
CA VAL A 125 2.54 -63.10 -38.23
C VAL A 125 2.19 -64.02 -39.43
N GLU A 126 1.02 -64.66 -39.37
CA GLU A 126 0.41 -65.47 -40.43
C GLU A 126 0.20 -64.71 -41.75
N ASP A 127 -0.02 -63.39 -41.72
CA ASP A 127 -0.22 -62.57 -42.93
C ASP A 127 1.07 -61.88 -43.42
N SER A 128 2.13 -61.93 -42.61
CA SER A 128 3.45 -61.42 -43.00
C SER A 128 4.11 -62.32 -44.04
N LEU A 129 4.89 -61.74 -44.95
CA LEU A 129 5.69 -62.47 -45.93
C LEU A 129 6.54 -63.57 -45.26
N LEU A 130 7.01 -63.32 -44.03
CA LEU A 130 7.74 -64.29 -43.21
C LEU A 130 6.90 -65.53 -42.86
N GLY A 131 5.61 -65.36 -42.54
CA GLY A 131 4.69 -66.48 -42.31
C GLY A 131 4.46 -67.33 -43.56
N ARG A 132 4.44 -66.70 -44.74
CA ARG A 132 4.35 -67.42 -46.04
C ARG A 132 5.62 -68.19 -46.35
N PHE A 133 6.80 -67.61 -46.08
CA PHE A 133 8.09 -68.29 -46.28
C PHE A 133 8.24 -69.54 -45.39
N VAL A 134 7.85 -69.48 -44.12
CA VAL A 134 7.90 -70.64 -43.21
C VAL A 134 6.98 -71.77 -43.69
N ARG A 135 5.80 -71.43 -44.23
CA ARG A 135 4.85 -72.42 -44.77
C ARG A 135 5.36 -73.09 -46.06
N ILE A 136 6.12 -72.37 -46.88
CA ILE A 136 6.73 -72.91 -48.11
C ILE A 136 7.88 -73.86 -47.79
N ILE A 137 8.69 -73.56 -46.77
CA ILE A 137 9.83 -74.39 -46.37
C ILE A 137 9.36 -75.67 -45.65
N SER A 138 8.25 -75.64 -44.91
CA SER A 138 7.73 -76.80 -44.17
C SER A 138 6.88 -77.80 -45.00
N ARG A 139 6.74 -77.58 -46.32
CA ARG A 139 5.97 -78.46 -47.24
C ARG A 139 6.85 -79.26 -48.22
N LYS A 140 8.17 -79.28 -48.03
CA LYS A 140 9.10 -80.14 -48.77
C LYS A 140 9.52 -81.34 -47.93
#